data_AF-A0A923UQ54-F1
#
_entry.id   AF-A0A923UQ54-F1
#
_cell.length_a   1.000
_cell.length_b   1.000
_cell.length_c   1.000
_cell.angle_alpha   90.00
_cell.angle_beta   90.00
_cell.angle_gamma   90.00
#
_symmetry.space_group_name_H-M   'P 1'
#
loop_
_entity.id
_entity.type
_entity.pdbx_description
1 polymer ?
#
loop_
_entity_poly.entity_id
_entity_poly.type
_entity_poly.pdbx_seq_one_letter_code
_entity_poly.pdbx_strand_id
1 'polypeptide(L)'
;MKFSLKYAILFLISFNSTTFAQDALSNKEIISLQASKISQDIILAKIGSTKCQFDLTAQGLIDLRAGKISDKVVKLMFVASPPIETMTNDDVIKLSDSNVSTTILKEKISKTVHKFDVESNDLIKLKAAKVSDSIVKEMILNPTQGVVAKTAIPVSRATVATAPATPSVSQTGSNSTQTSNKDIIVTTVYEEVKNLKIVGDISVSASKVFGKQEKLRIEAIEKLKKDAASKGATHVFIQSENFAPTPTNTVSISGVAYKK
;
A
#
# COMPACT_ATOMS: atom_id res chain seq x y z
N MET A 1 41.86 -71.14 -5.61
CA MET A 1 41.76 -69.70 -5.89
C MET A 1 40.37 -69.22 -5.48
N LYS A 2 40.29 -68.25 -4.56
CA LYS A 2 39.04 -67.73 -3.97
C LYS A 2 38.60 -66.48 -4.74
N PHE A 3 37.51 -66.54 -5.49
CA PHE A 3 36.92 -65.36 -6.12
C PHE A 3 36.13 -64.56 -5.07
N SER A 4 36.59 -63.34 -4.78
CA SER A 4 36.02 -62.46 -3.76
C SER A 4 34.74 -61.76 -4.24
N LEU A 5 33.71 -61.94 -3.42
CA LEU A 5 32.34 -61.41 -3.42
C LEU A 5 32.25 -59.90 -3.10
N LYS A 6 33.08 -59.03 -3.71
CA LYS A 6 33.19 -57.61 -3.28
C LYS A 6 32.78 -56.54 -4.29
N TYR A 7 32.16 -56.92 -5.41
CA TYR A 7 31.75 -55.94 -6.44
C TYR A 7 30.25 -55.92 -6.76
N ALA A 8 29.41 -56.28 -5.79
CA ALA A 8 28.02 -55.81 -5.78
C ALA A 8 27.99 -54.41 -5.13
N ILE A 9 28.70 -53.45 -5.74
CA ILE A 9 28.48 -52.03 -5.47
C ILE A 9 27.12 -51.71 -6.07
N LEU A 10 26.13 -51.90 -5.19
CA LEU A 10 24.93 -51.11 -5.03
C LEU A 10 24.88 -49.94 -6.02
N PHE A 11 24.21 -50.20 -7.15
CA PHE A 11 23.75 -49.20 -8.10
C PHE A 11 22.65 -48.40 -7.40
N LEU A 12 23.06 -47.54 -6.47
CA LEU A 12 22.23 -46.56 -5.80
C LEU A 12 21.97 -45.48 -6.84
N ILE A 13 20.95 -45.70 -7.67
CA ILE A 13 20.34 -44.67 -8.50
C ILE A 13 19.77 -43.64 -7.54
N SER A 14 20.61 -42.70 -7.13
CA SER A 14 20.14 -41.42 -6.62
C SER A 14 19.41 -40.75 -7.78
N PHE A 15 18.10 -40.99 -7.86
CA PHE A 15 17.15 -40.09 -8.49
C PHE A 15 17.36 -38.74 -7.78
N ASN A 16 18.30 -37.94 -8.30
CA ASN A 16 18.28 -36.52 -8.07
C ASN A 16 17.00 -36.06 -8.76
N SER A 17 15.93 -35.98 -7.98
CA SER A 17 14.80 -35.12 -8.31
C SER A 17 15.39 -33.73 -8.49
N THR A 18 15.77 -33.40 -9.72
CA THR A 18 15.95 -32.03 -10.15
C THR A 18 14.54 -31.45 -10.13
N THR A 19 14.14 -31.03 -8.94
CA THR A 19 13.08 -30.05 -8.77
C THR A 19 13.48 -28.89 -9.67
N PHE A 20 12.87 -28.79 -10.84
CA PHE A 20 12.89 -27.56 -11.62
C PHE A 20 12.15 -26.54 -10.77
N ALA A 21 12.87 -25.89 -9.85
CA ALA A 21 12.47 -24.60 -9.38
C ALA A 21 12.39 -23.73 -10.64
N GLN A 22 11.17 -23.51 -11.14
CA GLN A 22 10.99 -22.49 -12.16
C GLN A 22 11.41 -21.18 -11.50
N ASP A 23 12.59 -20.68 -11.89
CA ASP A 23 13.08 -19.38 -11.44
C ASP A 23 11.99 -18.35 -11.69
N ALA A 24 11.76 -17.51 -10.68
CA ALA A 24 10.70 -16.52 -10.73
C ALA A 24 11.03 -15.49 -11.81
N LEU A 25 10.04 -15.18 -12.65
CA LEU A 25 10.20 -14.26 -13.77
C LEU A 25 10.57 -12.87 -13.26
N SER A 26 11.70 -12.36 -13.75
CA SER A 26 12.37 -11.12 -13.31
C SER A 26 12.43 -10.08 -14.44
N ASN A 27 12.76 -8.83 -14.10
CA ASN A 27 12.89 -7.75 -15.08
C ASN A 27 13.90 -8.08 -16.18
N LYS A 28 15.05 -8.65 -15.79
CA LYS A 28 16.13 -9.02 -16.72
C LYS A 28 15.67 -10.02 -17.77
N GLU A 29 14.84 -10.99 -17.37
CA GLU A 29 14.31 -11.99 -18.29
C GLU A 29 13.29 -11.37 -19.25
N ILE A 30 12.41 -10.49 -18.76
CA ILE A 30 11.46 -9.75 -19.62
C ILE A 30 12.21 -8.91 -20.67
N ILE A 31 13.26 -8.20 -20.25
CA ILE A 31 14.13 -7.43 -21.16
C ILE A 31 14.80 -8.35 -22.18
N SER A 32 15.28 -9.52 -21.75
CA SER A 32 15.91 -10.49 -22.65
C SER A 32 14.92 -11.07 -23.66
N LEU A 33 13.68 -11.35 -23.25
CA LEU A 33 12.60 -11.82 -24.14
C LEU A 33 12.26 -10.76 -25.19
N GLN A 34 12.11 -9.50 -24.77
CA GLN A 34 11.84 -8.39 -25.67
C GLN A 34 13.00 -8.16 -26.64
N ALA A 35 14.24 -8.19 -26.15
CA ALA A 35 15.45 -8.05 -26.98
C ALA A 35 15.59 -9.19 -28.00
N SER A 36 15.12 -10.39 -27.64
CA SER A 36 15.04 -11.57 -28.52
C SER A 36 13.86 -11.51 -29.50
N LYS A 37 13.11 -10.40 -29.54
CA LYS A 37 11.94 -10.18 -30.41
C LYS A 37 10.79 -11.18 -30.18
N ILE A 38 10.70 -11.74 -28.98
CA ILE A 38 9.51 -12.50 -28.57
C ILE A 38 8.30 -11.55 -28.59
N SER A 39 7.17 -12.03 -29.09
CA SER A 39 5.98 -11.18 -29.23
C SER A 39 5.45 -10.77 -27.85
N GLN A 40 4.85 -9.58 -27.80
CA GLN A 40 4.28 -9.05 -26.55
C GLN A 40 3.22 -9.99 -25.96
N ASP A 41 2.40 -10.63 -26.78
CA ASP A 41 1.36 -11.54 -26.28
C ASP A 41 1.94 -12.78 -25.59
N ILE A 42 3.07 -13.31 -26.09
CA ILE A 42 3.79 -14.40 -25.41
C ILE A 42 4.36 -13.92 -24.08
N ILE A 43 4.95 -12.71 -24.05
CA ILE A 43 5.49 -12.12 -22.82
C ILE A 43 4.36 -11.94 -21.78
N LEU A 44 3.21 -11.40 -22.19
CA LEU A 44 2.04 -11.23 -21.33
C LEU A 44 1.51 -12.57 -20.80
N ALA A 45 1.41 -13.58 -21.68
CA ALA A 45 1.01 -14.93 -21.28
C ALA A 45 1.99 -15.55 -20.29
N LYS A 46 3.30 -15.34 -20.48
CA LYS A 46 4.36 -15.83 -19.58
C LYS A 46 4.25 -15.18 -18.20
N ILE A 47 4.04 -13.87 -18.14
CA ILE A 47 3.80 -13.14 -16.88
C ILE A 47 2.57 -13.69 -16.14
N GLY A 48 1.47 -13.96 -16.86
CA GLY A 48 0.24 -14.48 -16.24
C GLY A 48 0.30 -15.94 -15.78
N SER A 49 1.25 -16.73 -16.28
CA SER A 49 1.34 -18.19 -16.03
C SER A 49 2.52 -18.60 -15.16
N THR A 50 3.44 -17.69 -14.84
CA THR A 50 4.68 -17.98 -14.09
C THR A 50 4.71 -17.19 -12.79
N LYS A 51 5.36 -17.73 -11.75
CA LYS A 51 5.66 -16.97 -10.55
C LYS A 51 6.54 -15.77 -10.91
N CYS A 52 6.18 -14.58 -10.45
CA CYS A 52 6.88 -13.33 -10.78
C CYS A 52 7.61 -12.76 -9.56
N GLN A 53 8.80 -12.20 -9.78
CA GLN A 53 9.55 -11.38 -8.84
C GLN A 53 10.10 -10.17 -9.59
N PHE A 54 9.22 -9.19 -9.80
CA PHE A 54 9.60 -7.99 -10.53
C PHE A 54 10.15 -6.94 -9.58
N ASP A 55 11.24 -6.32 -10.02
CA ASP A 55 11.73 -5.10 -9.41
C ASP A 55 10.92 -3.93 -9.99
N LEU A 56 9.88 -3.52 -9.28
CA LEU A 56 9.09 -2.35 -9.65
C LEU A 56 9.58 -1.09 -8.93
N THR A 57 10.85 -1.05 -8.51
CA THR A 57 11.47 0.14 -7.91
C THR A 57 11.62 1.28 -8.92
N ALA A 58 12.03 2.47 -8.47
CA ALA A 58 12.36 3.56 -9.40
C ALA A 58 13.42 3.09 -10.41
N GLN A 59 14.48 2.43 -9.94
CA GLN A 59 15.53 1.90 -10.81
C GLN A 59 15.01 0.77 -11.70
N GLY A 60 14.23 -0.17 -11.15
CA GLY A 60 13.68 -1.28 -11.91
C GLY A 60 12.80 -0.82 -13.08
N LEU A 61 12.00 0.23 -12.92
CA LEU A 61 11.22 0.82 -14.02
C LEU A 61 12.08 1.56 -15.05
N ILE A 62 13.15 2.23 -14.62
CA ILE A 62 14.11 2.85 -15.53
C ILE A 62 14.78 1.78 -16.41
N ASP A 63 15.17 0.66 -15.81
CA ASP A 63 15.79 -0.46 -16.53
C ASP A 63 14.81 -1.08 -17.54
N LEU A 64 13.53 -1.24 -17.16
CA LEU A 64 12.49 -1.71 -18.07
C LEU A 64 12.26 -0.73 -19.23
N ARG A 65 12.28 0.57 -18.96
CA ARG A 65 12.17 1.61 -19.98
C ARG A 65 13.37 1.59 -20.93
N ALA A 66 14.58 1.46 -20.40
CA ALA A 66 15.80 1.32 -21.19
C ALA A 66 15.77 0.05 -22.07
N GLY A 67 15.20 -1.05 -21.54
CA GLY A 67 14.91 -2.28 -22.27
C GLY A 67 13.77 -2.17 -23.29
N LYS A 68 13.18 -0.98 -23.47
CA LYS A 68 12.06 -0.70 -24.38
C LYS A 68 10.84 -1.59 -24.10
N ILE A 69 10.64 -1.96 -22.84
CA ILE A 69 9.44 -2.69 -22.42
C ILE A 69 8.22 -1.77 -22.54
N SER A 70 7.17 -2.28 -23.16
CA SER A 70 5.95 -1.50 -23.37
C SER A 70 5.15 -1.30 -22.09
N ASP A 71 4.44 -0.17 -22.00
CA ASP A 71 3.54 0.14 -20.88
C ASP A 71 2.51 -0.96 -20.62
N LYS A 72 2.03 -1.66 -21.67
CA LYS A 72 1.09 -2.78 -21.54
C LYS A 72 1.70 -3.92 -20.70
N VAL A 73 2.96 -4.25 -20.96
CA VAL A 73 3.71 -5.27 -20.22
C VAL A 73 3.95 -4.80 -18.78
N VAL A 74 4.42 -3.57 -18.58
CA VAL A 74 4.67 -3.02 -17.24
C VAL A 74 3.39 -2.96 -16.39
N LYS A 75 2.25 -2.59 -16.98
CA LYS A 75 0.94 -2.63 -16.29
C LYS A 75 0.59 -4.03 -15.81
N LEU A 76 0.84 -5.06 -16.62
CA LEU A 76 0.61 -6.43 -16.19
C LEU A 76 1.59 -6.85 -15.09
N MET A 77 2.83 -6.36 -15.12
CA MET A 77 3.81 -6.59 -14.05
C MET A 77 3.32 -6.04 -12.70
N PHE A 78 2.71 -4.84 -12.68
CA PHE A 78 2.08 -4.29 -11.46
C PHE A 78 0.95 -5.16 -10.91
N VAL A 79 0.21 -5.86 -11.78
CA VAL A 79 -0.87 -6.77 -11.36
C VAL A 79 -0.30 -8.09 -10.84
N ALA A 80 0.71 -8.63 -11.53
CA ALA A 80 1.33 -9.91 -11.18
C ALA A 80 2.20 -9.83 -9.92
N SER A 81 2.84 -8.68 -9.68
CA SER A 81 3.70 -8.44 -8.52
C SER A 81 3.51 -7.00 -8.05
N PRO A 82 2.56 -6.73 -7.14
CA PRO A 82 2.32 -5.39 -6.62
C PRO A 82 3.59 -4.78 -5.98
N PRO A 83 3.87 -3.48 -6.19
CA PRO A 83 5.02 -2.83 -5.58
C PRO A 83 4.85 -2.78 -4.06
N ILE A 84 5.92 -3.10 -3.34
CA ILE A 84 5.96 -3.07 -1.87
C ILE A 84 6.83 -1.94 -1.31
N GLU A 85 7.55 -1.23 -2.19
CA GLU A 85 8.42 -0.14 -1.77
C GLU A 85 7.61 1.12 -1.39
N THR A 86 8.29 2.08 -0.77
CA THR A 86 7.72 3.40 -0.50
C THR A 86 8.30 4.42 -1.47
N MET A 87 7.45 5.10 -2.21
CA MET A 87 7.86 6.11 -3.20
C MET A 87 8.06 7.50 -2.56
N THR A 88 9.11 8.20 -2.96
CA THR A 88 9.48 9.56 -2.50
C THR A 88 9.47 10.59 -3.65
N ASN A 89 9.62 11.89 -3.36
CA ASN A 89 9.76 12.93 -4.38
C ASN A 89 10.97 12.66 -5.30
N ASP A 90 12.09 12.20 -4.74
CA ASP A 90 13.30 11.91 -5.50
C ASP A 90 13.06 10.76 -6.51
N ASP A 91 12.24 9.78 -6.15
CA ASP A 91 11.87 8.69 -7.05
C ASP A 91 10.97 9.17 -8.19
N VAL A 92 10.01 10.05 -7.89
CA VAL A 92 9.16 10.70 -8.91
C VAL A 92 10.02 11.49 -9.89
N ILE A 93 10.97 12.27 -9.38
CA ILE A 93 11.91 13.06 -10.19
C ILE A 93 12.73 12.13 -11.09
N LYS A 94 13.39 11.11 -10.53
CA LYS A 94 14.20 10.14 -11.29
C LYS A 94 13.40 9.46 -12.41
N LEU A 95 12.16 9.07 -12.14
CA LEU A 95 11.31 8.42 -13.12
C LEU A 95 10.86 9.37 -14.23
N SER A 96 10.53 10.62 -13.87
CA SER A 96 10.18 11.67 -14.82
C SER A 96 11.38 12.00 -15.73
N ASP A 97 12.55 12.21 -15.15
CA ASP A 97 13.79 12.51 -15.88
C ASP A 97 14.23 11.38 -16.80
N SER A 98 13.96 10.14 -16.42
CA SER A 98 14.27 8.95 -17.22
C SER A 98 13.26 8.67 -18.34
N ASN A 99 12.32 9.59 -18.58
CA ASN A 99 11.30 9.48 -19.64
C ASN A 99 10.46 8.19 -19.50
N VAL A 100 10.24 7.74 -18.26
CA VAL A 100 9.20 6.73 -17.97
C VAL A 100 7.84 7.38 -18.27
N SER A 101 6.92 6.63 -18.86
CA SER A 101 5.67 7.23 -19.32
C SER A 101 4.86 7.77 -18.13
N THR A 102 4.19 8.91 -18.35
CA THR A 102 3.33 9.52 -17.33
C THR A 102 2.22 8.57 -16.90
N THR A 103 1.73 7.71 -17.79
CA THR A 103 0.75 6.68 -17.47
C THR A 103 1.29 5.67 -16.45
N ILE A 104 2.50 5.15 -16.66
CA ILE A 104 3.14 4.21 -15.73
C ILE A 104 3.46 4.90 -14.40
N LEU A 105 3.88 6.16 -14.43
CA LEU A 105 4.19 6.90 -13.22
C LEU A 105 2.95 7.18 -12.36
N LYS A 106 1.81 7.54 -12.97
CA LYS A 106 0.52 7.66 -12.27
C LYS A 106 0.05 6.33 -11.68
N GLU A 107 0.15 5.26 -12.46
CA GLU A 107 -0.20 3.91 -12.01
C GLU A 107 0.65 3.51 -10.79
N LYS A 108 1.94 3.85 -10.81
CA LYS A 108 2.82 3.61 -9.67
C LYS A 108 2.41 4.43 -8.45
N ILE A 109 2.15 5.73 -8.61
CA ILE A 109 1.70 6.62 -7.52
C ILE A 109 0.41 6.10 -6.88
N SER A 110 -0.54 5.60 -7.68
CA SER A 110 -1.83 5.12 -7.18
C SER A 110 -1.75 3.74 -6.51
N LYS A 111 -0.80 2.89 -6.91
CA LYS A 111 -0.68 1.50 -6.41
C LYS A 111 0.40 1.30 -5.35
N THR A 112 1.28 2.26 -5.16
CA THR A 112 2.43 2.13 -4.26
C THR A 112 2.21 3.00 -3.03
N VAL A 113 2.65 2.49 -1.88
CA VAL A 113 2.76 3.27 -0.65
C VAL A 113 3.71 4.44 -0.92
N HIS A 114 3.40 5.63 -0.44
CA HIS A 114 4.18 6.82 -0.76
C HIS A 114 4.31 7.76 0.43
N LYS A 115 5.46 8.41 0.48
CA LYS A 115 5.86 9.42 1.46
C LYS A 115 6.40 10.68 0.77
N PHE A 116 5.88 10.99 -0.41
CA PHE A 116 6.23 12.25 -1.04
C PHE A 116 5.57 13.43 -0.32
N ASP A 117 6.25 14.56 -0.33
CA ASP A 117 5.82 15.82 0.25
C ASP A 117 5.23 16.73 -0.86
N VAL A 118 4.05 17.28 -0.60
CA VAL A 118 3.34 18.21 -1.50
C VAL A 118 3.29 19.64 -0.93
N GLU A 119 4.12 19.94 0.07
CA GLU A 119 4.36 21.30 0.56
C GLU A 119 5.00 22.18 -0.51
N SER A 120 4.89 23.50 -0.32
CA SER A 120 5.30 24.50 -1.32
C SER A 120 6.74 24.31 -1.81
N ASN A 121 7.69 24.01 -0.92
CA ASN A 121 9.09 23.82 -1.27
C ASN A 121 9.32 22.58 -2.16
N ASP A 122 8.61 21.49 -1.88
CA ASP A 122 8.76 20.25 -2.63
C ASP A 122 8.00 20.27 -3.95
N LEU A 123 6.87 20.99 -4.03
CA LEU A 123 6.23 21.30 -5.32
C LEU A 123 7.14 22.13 -6.23
N ILE A 124 7.89 23.11 -5.67
CA ILE A 124 8.87 23.88 -6.43
C ILE A 124 9.98 22.97 -6.96
N LYS A 125 10.50 22.04 -6.15
CA LYS A 125 11.52 21.06 -6.60
C LYS A 125 11.00 20.17 -7.72
N LEU A 126 9.79 19.64 -7.59
CA LEU A 126 9.16 18.81 -8.63
C LEU A 126 9.01 19.59 -9.94
N LYS A 127 8.56 20.85 -9.87
CA LYS A 127 8.42 21.70 -11.06
C LYS A 127 9.78 22.05 -11.68
N ALA A 128 10.79 22.36 -10.86
CA ALA A 128 12.14 22.64 -11.31
C ALA A 128 12.77 21.43 -12.02
N ALA A 129 12.47 20.22 -11.54
CA ALA A 129 12.82 18.95 -12.17
C ALA A 129 11.94 18.59 -13.39
N LYS A 130 11.13 19.52 -13.91
CA LYS A 130 10.26 19.33 -15.08
C LYS A 130 9.27 18.16 -14.94
N VAL A 131 8.91 17.77 -13.72
CA VAL A 131 7.83 16.82 -13.48
C VAL A 131 6.54 17.43 -14.00
N SER A 132 5.82 16.71 -14.86
CA SER A 132 4.63 17.25 -15.52
C SER A 132 3.53 17.59 -14.50
N ASP A 133 2.77 18.65 -14.77
CA ASP A 133 1.69 19.11 -13.89
C ASP A 133 0.63 18.04 -13.65
N SER A 134 0.44 17.14 -14.62
CA SER A 134 -0.48 16.02 -14.47
C SER A 134 0.00 14.97 -13.46
N ILE A 135 1.31 14.80 -13.26
CA ILE A 135 1.87 13.92 -12.23
C ILE A 135 1.81 14.60 -10.87
N VAL A 136 2.17 15.89 -10.81
CA VAL A 136 2.07 16.68 -9.57
C VAL A 136 0.63 16.71 -9.06
N LYS A 137 -0.36 16.87 -9.95
CA LYS A 137 -1.78 16.78 -9.59
C LYS A 137 -2.13 15.40 -9.00
N GLU A 138 -1.63 14.32 -9.58
CA GLU A 138 -1.85 12.96 -9.05
C GLU A 138 -1.23 12.80 -7.65
N MET A 139 -0.06 13.38 -7.40
CA MET A 139 0.56 13.41 -6.07
C MET A 139 -0.29 14.19 -5.07
N ILE A 140 -0.84 15.35 -5.45
CA ILE A 140 -1.72 16.14 -4.56
C ILE A 140 -3.02 15.41 -4.24
N LEU A 141 -3.57 14.65 -5.20
CA LEU A 141 -4.76 13.83 -4.99
C LEU A 141 -4.49 12.59 -4.11
N ASN A 142 -3.23 12.21 -3.96
CA ASN A 142 -2.79 11.09 -3.14
C ASN A 142 -1.68 11.57 -2.17
N PRO A 143 -1.93 12.52 -1.26
CA PRO A 143 -0.86 13.31 -0.64
C PRO A 143 0.01 12.51 0.34
N THR A 144 -0.42 11.35 0.85
CA THR A 144 0.41 10.41 1.62
C THR A 144 -0.37 9.13 1.93
N GLN A 145 0.21 7.95 1.66
CA GLN A 145 -0.15 6.69 2.31
C GLN A 145 1.04 6.26 3.15
N GLY A 146 1.22 6.84 4.34
CA GLY A 146 2.42 6.54 5.13
C GLY A 146 2.65 7.47 6.30
N VAL A 147 1.66 7.64 7.17
CA VAL A 147 1.87 8.25 8.49
C VAL A 147 2.69 7.28 9.33
N VAL A 148 4.02 7.36 9.25
CA VAL A 148 4.86 7.04 10.39
C VAL A 148 5.08 8.37 11.09
N ALA A 149 4.44 8.53 12.25
CA ALA A 149 4.63 9.65 13.14
C ALA A 149 6.13 9.94 13.32
N LYS A 150 6.55 11.14 12.92
CA LYS A 150 7.89 11.65 13.22
C LYS A 150 7.92 12.03 14.70
N THR A 151 8.28 11.07 15.54
CA THR A 151 8.81 11.34 16.87
C THR A 151 10.13 12.10 16.71
N ALA A 152 10.17 13.36 17.12
CA ALA A 152 11.40 14.05 17.48
C ALA A 152 11.09 15.08 18.57
N ILE A 153 11.13 14.62 19.81
CA ILE A 153 11.23 15.44 21.01
C ILE A 153 12.71 15.87 21.13
N PRO A 154 13.06 17.16 21.20
CA PRO A 154 14.30 17.57 21.83
C PRO A 154 14.06 17.72 23.34
N VAL A 155 14.81 16.92 24.09
CA VAL A 155 14.91 16.89 25.56
C VAL A 155 15.45 18.22 26.09
N SER A 156 14.78 18.80 27.10
CA SER A 156 15.46 19.57 28.15
C SER A 156 14.72 19.41 29.49
N ARG A 157 15.49 19.43 30.57
CA ARG A 157 15.29 18.76 31.86
C ARG A 157 15.08 19.77 33.01
N ALA A 158 14.45 19.27 34.09
CA ALA A 158 14.42 19.76 35.49
C ALA A 158 13.21 20.67 35.84
N THR A 159 12.47 20.55 36.96
CA THR A 159 12.71 19.92 38.29
C THR A 159 11.36 19.82 39.06
N VAL A 160 11.09 18.68 39.76
CA VAL A 160 10.55 18.47 41.15
C VAL A 160 9.45 19.44 41.67
N ALA A 161 8.34 19.12 42.37
CA ALA A 161 7.65 18.00 43.04
C ALA A 161 6.14 18.42 43.14
N THR A 162 5.11 17.63 43.46
CA THR A 162 4.87 16.79 44.65
C THR A 162 3.59 15.96 44.42
N ALA A 163 3.60 14.67 44.74
CA ALA A 163 2.44 13.77 44.82
C ALA A 163 1.76 13.87 46.22
N PRO A 164 0.56 13.32 46.48
CA PRO A 164 0.36 11.84 46.63
C PRO A 164 -0.96 11.31 45.97
N ALA A 165 -0.95 10.16 45.28
CA ALA A 165 -1.29 8.78 45.74
C ALA A 165 -2.80 8.60 46.11
N THR A 166 -3.64 7.63 45.70
CA THR A 166 -3.69 6.33 44.96
C THR A 166 -5.22 5.96 44.87
N PRO A 167 -5.78 4.78 44.44
CA PRO A 167 -5.41 3.70 43.50
C PRO A 167 -6.53 3.33 42.45
N SER A 168 -6.25 2.34 41.60
CA SER A 168 -7.06 1.68 40.55
C SER A 168 -8.48 1.19 40.91
N VAL A 169 -9.38 1.08 39.90
CA VAL A 169 -9.94 -0.20 39.34
C VAL A 169 -11.07 0.04 38.33
N SER A 170 -10.98 -0.72 37.23
CA SER A 170 -11.91 -1.22 36.19
C SER A 170 -13.44 -1.01 36.21
N GLN A 171 -13.95 -0.83 34.97
CA GLN A 171 -15.14 -1.43 34.32
C GLN A 171 -16.57 -0.83 34.49
N THR A 172 -17.16 -0.58 33.30
CA THR A 172 -18.55 -0.89 32.88
C THR A 172 -19.71 0.00 33.34
N GLY A 173 -20.51 0.48 32.37
CA GLY A 173 -21.97 0.65 32.56
C GLY A 173 -22.60 1.99 32.12
N SER A 174 -23.07 2.02 30.87
CA SER A 174 -24.33 2.59 30.35
C SER A 174 -25.04 3.79 31.02
N ASN A 175 -25.29 4.84 30.23
CA ASN A 175 -26.65 5.30 29.82
C ASN A 175 -26.53 6.52 28.90
N SER A 176 -26.66 6.34 27.58
CA SER A 176 -27.92 6.42 26.82
C SER A 176 -28.45 7.87 26.66
N THR A 177 -28.06 8.50 25.56
CA THR A 177 -29.03 9.30 24.82
C THR A 177 -28.94 8.89 23.35
N GLN A 178 -30.01 8.20 22.97
CA GLN A 178 -30.36 7.65 21.69
C GLN A 178 -30.67 8.79 20.71
N THR A 179 -29.92 8.88 19.62
CA THR A 179 -30.35 9.61 18.43
C THR A 179 -29.93 8.82 17.20
N SER A 180 -30.90 8.63 16.31
CA SER A 180 -30.94 7.71 15.18
C SER A 180 -29.69 7.73 14.29
N ASN A 181 -28.98 6.62 14.26
CA ASN A 181 -27.75 6.36 13.50
C ASN A 181 -27.99 6.17 11.98
N LYS A 182 -29.01 6.84 11.41
CA LYS A 182 -29.49 6.64 10.03
C LYS A 182 -29.19 7.80 9.07
N ASP A 183 -28.73 8.95 9.55
CA ASP A 183 -28.64 10.15 8.71
C ASP A 183 -27.21 10.46 8.20
N ILE A 184 -26.21 9.67 8.62
CA ILE A 184 -24.81 9.88 8.18
C ILE A 184 -24.54 9.10 6.91
N ILE A 185 -24.30 9.85 5.84
CA ILE A 185 -23.95 9.34 4.52
C ILE A 185 -22.45 9.05 4.49
N VAL A 186 -22.10 7.78 4.32
CA VAL A 186 -20.71 7.36 4.17
C VAL A 186 -20.46 7.17 2.68
N THR A 187 -19.50 7.91 2.13
CA THR A 187 -19.19 7.93 0.70
C THR A 187 -17.70 7.77 0.45
N THR A 188 -17.36 7.18 -0.69
CA THR A 188 -16.01 7.14 -1.26
C THR A 188 -15.89 8.08 -2.45
N VAL A 189 -16.95 8.85 -2.75
CA VAL A 189 -17.03 9.76 -3.90
C VAL A 189 -16.82 11.19 -3.41
N TYR A 190 -15.70 11.80 -3.80
CA TYR A 190 -15.34 13.15 -3.38
C TYR A 190 -16.35 14.23 -3.83
N GLU A 191 -16.96 14.04 -5.00
CA GLU A 191 -17.93 14.99 -5.57
C GLU A 191 -19.15 15.23 -4.67
N GLU A 192 -19.49 14.29 -3.79
CA GLU A 192 -20.61 14.39 -2.86
C GLU A 192 -20.28 15.24 -1.62
N VAL A 193 -19.00 15.44 -1.33
CA VAL A 193 -18.52 16.16 -0.13
C VAL A 193 -17.78 17.46 -0.43
N LYS A 194 -17.43 17.74 -1.70
CA LYS A 194 -16.59 18.88 -2.11
C LYS A 194 -17.10 20.27 -1.68
N ASN A 195 -18.41 20.43 -1.49
CA ASN A 195 -19.05 21.69 -1.10
C ASN A 195 -19.46 21.71 0.38
N LEU A 196 -19.09 20.70 1.15
CA LEU A 196 -19.45 20.57 2.57
C LEU A 196 -18.31 21.07 3.45
N LYS A 197 -18.64 21.54 4.65
CA LYS A 197 -17.65 22.02 5.62
C LYS A 197 -17.00 20.85 6.34
N ILE A 198 -15.67 20.86 6.43
CA ILE A 198 -14.91 19.88 7.20
C ILE A 198 -15.19 20.09 8.69
N VAL A 199 -15.58 19.00 9.36
CA VAL A 199 -15.77 18.95 10.81
C VAL A 199 -14.52 18.44 11.49
N GLY A 200 -13.81 17.52 10.85
CA GLY A 200 -12.53 16.99 11.31
C GLY A 200 -12.29 15.57 10.84
N ASP A 201 -11.10 15.08 11.16
CA ASP A 201 -10.68 13.75 10.78
C ASP A 201 -11.35 12.69 11.65
N ILE A 202 -11.58 11.52 11.05
CA ILE A 202 -12.15 10.37 11.71
C ILE A 202 -11.36 9.12 11.34
N SER A 203 -10.95 8.39 12.37
CA SER A 203 -10.25 7.12 12.23
C SER A 203 -10.81 6.14 13.23
N VAL A 204 -11.32 5.01 12.72
CA VAL A 204 -11.93 3.97 13.53
C VAL A 204 -11.39 2.62 13.13
N SER A 205 -11.32 1.72 14.11
CA SER A 205 -10.96 0.33 13.85
C SER A 205 -11.91 -0.64 14.55
N ALA A 206 -12.06 -1.80 13.93
CA ALA A 206 -12.73 -2.95 14.50
C ALA A 206 -11.82 -4.16 14.36
N SER A 207 -11.66 -4.90 15.46
CA SER A 207 -10.71 -6.01 15.56
C SER A 207 -11.37 -7.22 16.19
N LYS A 208 -11.17 -8.40 15.60
CA LYS A 208 -11.66 -9.67 16.15
C LYS A 208 -10.74 -10.83 15.77
N VAL A 209 -10.48 -11.71 16.74
CA VAL A 209 -9.74 -12.97 16.52
C VAL A 209 -10.57 -13.86 15.59
N PHE A 210 -9.99 -14.27 14.46
CA PHE A 210 -10.67 -15.01 13.37
C PHE A 210 -11.97 -14.34 12.86
N GLY A 211 -11.98 -13.00 12.79
CA GLY A 211 -13.11 -12.22 12.29
C GLY A 211 -13.25 -12.26 10.77
N LYS A 212 -14.48 -12.46 10.27
CA LYS A 212 -14.80 -12.27 8.85
C LYS A 212 -14.68 -10.79 8.48
N GLN A 213 -13.96 -10.47 7.41
CA GLN A 213 -13.73 -9.09 6.93
C GLN A 213 -15.03 -8.29 6.80
N GLU A 214 -16.07 -8.85 6.20
CA GLU A 214 -17.36 -8.16 6.02
C GLU A 214 -18.01 -7.74 7.34
N LYS A 215 -17.97 -8.63 8.35
CA LYS A 215 -18.53 -8.33 9.68
C LYS A 215 -17.75 -7.22 10.39
N LEU A 216 -16.42 -7.24 10.25
CA LEU A 216 -15.54 -6.23 10.82
C LEU A 216 -15.70 -4.87 10.11
N ARG A 217 -15.94 -4.87 8.80
CA ARG A 217 -16.23 -3.66 8.03
C ARG A 217 -17.54 -3.02 8.48
N ILE A 218 -18.60 -3.80 8.65
CA ILE A 218 -19.88 -3.31 9.17
C ILE A 218 -19.70 -2.68 10.56
N GLU A 219 -19.00 -3.36 11.47
CA GLU A 219 -18.73 -2.84 12.82
C GLU A 219 -17.87 -1.55 12.78
N ALA A 220 -16.86 -1.50 11.91
CA ALA A 220 -16.04 -0.30 11.72
C ALA A 220 -16.89 0.86 11.17
N ILE A 221 -17.78 0.62 10.21
CA ILE A 221 -18.69 1.65 9.67
C ILE A 221 -19.69 2.12 10.74
N GLU A 222 -20.20 1.24 11.60
CA GLU A 222 -21.07 1.65 12.71
C GLU A 222 -20.34 2.56 13.71
N LYS A 223 -19.09 2.22 14.05
CA LYS A 223 -18.22 3.07 14.88
C LYS A 223 -17.92 4.40 14.19
N LEU A 224 -17.69 4.37 12.88
CA LEU A 224 -17.47 5.55 12.05
C LEU A 224 -18.66 6.51 12.12
N LYS A 225 -19.87 5.99 11.88
CA LYS A 225 -21.09 6.81 11.94
C LYS A 225 -21.31 7.38 13.34
N LYS A 226 -21.02 6.60 14.38
CA LYS A 226 -21.16 7.06 15.76
C LYS A 226 -20.18 8.20 16.11
N ASP A 227 -18.92 8.09 15.71
CA ASP A 227 -17.91 9.14 15.94
C ASP A 227 -18.13 10.37 15.03
N ALA A 228 -18.68 10.18 13.84
CA ALA A 228 -19.10 11.29 12.98
C ALA A 228 -20.32 12.02 13.57
N ALA A 229 -21.27 11.28 14.14
CA ALA A 229 -22.46 11.85 14.79
C ALA A 229 -22.10 12.66 16.03
N SER A 230 -21.17 12.17 16.86
CA SER A 230 -20.70 12.92 18.04
C SER A 230 -20.02 14.23 17.67
N LYS A 231 -19.41 14.30 16.48
CA LYS A 231 -18.81 15.50 15.91
C LYS A 231 -19.81 16.42 15.19
N GLY A 232 -21.08 16.01 15.07
CA GLY A 232 -22.11 16.79 14.37
C GLY A 232 -21.98 16.76 12.84
N ALA A 233 -21.31 15.73 12.31
CA ALA A 233 -21.18 15.53 10.88
C ALA A 233 -22.45 14.88 10.28
N THR A 234 -22.63 15.11 8.98
CA THR A 234 -23.72 14.58 8.16
C THR A 234 -23.20 13.65 7.06
N HIS A 235 -21.94 13.82 6.63
CA HIS A 235 -21.29 12.99 5.63
C HIS A 235 -19.92 12.57 6.13
N VAL A 236 -19.47 11.39 5.72
CA VAL A 236 -18.11 10.91 5.95
C VAL A 236 -17.53 10.46 4.63
N PHE A 237 -16.42 11.06 4.23
CA PHE A 237 -15.65 10.65 3.07
C PHE A 237 -14.56 9.68 3.52
N ILE A 238 -14.66 8.41 3.12
CA ILE A 238 -13.63 7.42 3.39
C ILE A 238 -12.45 7.65 2.45
N GLN A 239 -11.28 7.90 3.01
CA GLN A 239 -10.03 8.06 2.28
C GLN A 239 -9.28 6.74 2.16
N SER A 240 -9.30 5.93 3.22
CA SER A 240 -8.69 4.60 3.18
C SER A 240 -9.43 3.60 4.05
N GLU A 241 -9.45 2.35 3.58
CA GLU A 241 -9.92 1.19 4.29
C GLU A 241 -8.83 0.12 4.20
N ASN A 242 -8.31 -0.31 5.34
CA ASN A 242 -7.28 -1.34 5.41
C ASN A 242 -7.78 -2.56 6.18
N PHE A 243 -7.48 -3.75 5.67
CA PHE A 243 -7.77 -5.02 6.34
C PHE A 243 -6.47 -5.76 6.66
N ALA A 244 -6.21 -6.00 7.94
CA ALA A 244 -5.07 -6.78 8.42
C ALA A 244 -5.50 -8.23 8.71
N PRO A 245 -4.97 -9.25 8.00
CA PRO A 245 -5.51 -10.61 8.07
C PRO A 245 -4.99 -11.55 9.20
N THR A 246 -4.22 -11.12 10.22
CA THR A 246 -3.58 -12.09 11.16
C THR A 246 -3.39 -11.62 12.60
N PRO A 247 -3.31 -12.55 13.57
CA PRO A 247 -4.35 -13.54 13.94
C PRO A 247 -5.62 -12.86 14.51
N THR A 248 -5.50 -11.57 14.82
CA THR A 248 -6.62 -10.67 15.08
C THR A 248 -6.92 -9.92 13.79
N ASN A 249 -8.00 -10.30 13.11
CA ASN A 249 -8.45 -9.60 11.92
C ASN A 249 -8.87 -8.18 12.31
N THR A 250 -8.30 -7.17 11.66
CA THR A 250 -8.57 -5.76 11.96
C THR A 250 -8.95 -5.02 10.69
N VAL A 251 -10.11 -4.35 10.71
CA VAL A 251 -10.50 -3.36 9.70
C VAL A 251 -10.25 -1.98 10.30
N SER A 252 -9.48 -1.15 9.60
CA SER A 252 -9.26 0.25 9.95
C SER A 252 -9.79 1.12 8.83
N ILE A 253 -10.66 2.06 9.15
CA ILE A 253 -11.24 3.03 8.22
C ILE A 253 -10.79 4.41 8.66
N SER A 254 -10.21 5.17 7.73
CA SER A 254 -9.90 6.58 7.94
C SER A 254 -10.54 7.46 6.88
N GLY A 255 -10.93 8.66 7.29
CA GLY A 255 -11.63 9.59 6.44
C GLY A 255 -11.81 10.94 7.10
N VAL A 256 -12.61 11.77 6.45
CA VAL A 256 -12.92 13.14 6.90
C VAL A 256 -14.42 13.26 7.06
N ALA A 257 -14.85 13.81 8.20
CA ALA A 257 -16.24 14.06 8.50
C ALA A 257 -16.63 15.47 8.02
N TYR A 258 -17.81 15.58 7.42
CA TYR A 258 -18.32 16.80 6.80
C TYR A 258 -19.71 17.16 7.29
N LYS A 259 -20.02 18.45 7.31
CA LYS A 259 -21.32 19.01 7.66
C LYS A 259 -21.83 19.89 6.52
N LYS A 260 -23.12 19.77 6.24
CA LYS A 260 -23.85 20.70 5.36
C LYS A 260 -23.89 22.11 5.94
#